data_AF-A0A0C2DBF2-F1
#
_entry.id   AF-A0A0C2DBF2-F1
#
_cell.length_a   1.000
_cell.length_b   1.000
_cell.length_c   1.000
_cell.angle_alpha   90.00
_cell.angle_beta   90.00
_cell.angle_gamma   90.00
#
_symmetry.space_group_name_H-M   'P 1'
#
loop_
_entity.id
_entity.type
_entity.pdbx_description
1 polymer ?
#
loop_
_entity_poly.entity_id
_entity_poly.type
_entity_poly.pdbx_seq_one_letter_code
_entity_poly.pdbx_strand_id
1 'polypeptide(L)'
;MEFLKKLNHWLYQVERVIVVIALLVMSVVVFLSVVHRRYADPESVLADKLAQLIGAERDTPTWVSLQDVAGPISLVLLAAIIYLGFRTASRRKLWNRGDETGKTLAQIHGEPLSHAKCALYATITMLVAWGLTVLLFGTGKVEQYECIELRLAGEYSFHCGRFPAGLAWAQPLGLILTLWVAFLGASMATKDNLHLRVEAVQQALPEKLQRISGLLSGVLTALFCLLLAYLGYRYVIVKHEEYVISNGLGGLHNGIAIPYFMSFIVVPVAYTLMAARFVGLGVLSLRGELEQTPAELRDLKPTDADGAEEDGQ
;
A
#
# COMPACT_ATOMS: atom_id res chain seq x y z
N MET A 1 -18.54 -17.74 -17.04
CA MET A 1 -18.33 -16.28 -17.07
C MET A 1 -18.51 -15.66 -15.69
N GLU A 2 -19.64 -15.90 -15.00
CA GLU A 2 -19.81 -15.43 -13.62
C GLU A 2 -18.68 -15.86 -12.68
N PHE A 3 -18.22 -17.11 -12.81
CA PHE A 3 -17.10 -17.61 -12.01
C PHE A 3 -15.82 -16.77 -12.17
N LEU A 4 -15.47 -16.39 -13.41
CA LEU A 4 -14.28 -15.57 -13.68
C LEU A 4 -14.44 -14.13 -13.15
N LYS A 5 -15.64 -13.54 -13.29
CA LYS A 5 -15.94 -12.21 -12.73
C LYS A 5 -15.87 -12.24 -11.19
N LYS A 6 -16.47 -13.27 -10.56
CA LYS A 6 -16.43 -13.51 -9.10
C LYS A 6 -14.99 -13.72 -8.62
N LEU A 7 -14.20 -14.52 -9.34
CA LEU A 7 -12.80 -14.78 -9.02
C LEU A 7 -11.95 -13.51 -9.08
N ASN A 8 -12.06 -12.71 -10.15
CA ASN A 8 -11.32 -11.45 -10.26
C ASN A 8 -11.76 -10.42 -9.20
N HIS A 9 -13.05 -10.39 -8.84
CA HIS A 9 -13.53 -9.54 -7.76
C HIS A 9 -12.96 -9.96 -6.40
N TRP A 10 -13.00 -11.27 -6.10
CA TRP A 10 -12.42 -11.82 -4.87
C TRP A 10 -10.91 -11.55 -4.79
N LEU A 11 -10.17 -11.81 -5.87
CA LEU A 11 -8.74 -11.53 -5.95
C LEU A 11 -8.43 -10.06 -5.68
N TYR A 12 -9.21 -9.14 -6.24
CA TYR A 12 -9.06 -7.71 -5.97
C TYR A 12 -9.29 -7.35 -4.50
N GLN A 13 -10.28 -7.97 -3.84
CA GLN A 13 -10.48 -7.76 -2.40
C GLN A 13 -9.26 -8.23 -1.60
N VAL A 14 -8.68 -9.38 -1.96
CA VAL A 14 -7.47 -9.90 -1.34
C VAL A 14 -6.28 -8.95 -1.56
N GLU A 15 -6.02 -8.52 -2.80
CA GLU A 15 -4.97 -7.54 -3.11
C GLU A 15 -5.12 -6.26 -2.30
N ARG A 16 -6.36 -5.73 -2.21
CA ARG A 16 -6.66 -4.53 -1.43
C ARG A 16 -6.39 -4.72 0.06
N VAL A 17 -6.79 -5.84 0.64
CA VAL A 17 -6.53 -6.15 2.06
C VAL A 17 -5.02 -6.22 2.32
N ILE A 18 -4.27 -6.90 1.46
CA ILE A 18 -2.80 -7.00 1.58
C ILE A 18 -2.17 -5.61 1.53
N VAL A 19 -2.56 -4.77 0.55
CA VAL A 19 -2.02 -3.41 0.40
C VAL A 19 -2.34 -2.53 1.62
N VAL A 20 -3.57 -2.59 2.13
CA VAL A 20 -3.96 -1.80 3.31
C VAL A 20 -3.15 -2.24 4.54
N ILE A 21 -3.02 -3.55 4.77
CA ILE A 21 -2.20 -4.07 5.88
C ILE A 21 -0.74 -3.65 5.71
N ALA A 22 -0.17 -3.80 4.51
CA ALA A 22 1.21 -3.41 4.23
C ALA A 22 1.46 -1.91 4.47
N LEU A 23 0.54 -1.04 4.03
CA LEU A 23 0.63 0.41 4.25
C LEU A 23 0.53 0.78 5.74
N LEU A 24 -0.37 0.12 6.49
CA LEU A 24 -0.50 0.35 7.93
C LEU A 24 0.77 -0.07 8.67
N VAL A 25 1.26 -1.29 8.41
CA VAL A 25 2.50 -1.80 9.02
C VAL A 25 3.69 -0.92 8.65
N MET A 26 3.83 -0.56 7.38
CA MET A 26 4.91 0.32 6.91
C MET A 26 4.86 1.68 7.61
N SER A 27 3.68 2.30 7.72
CA SER A 27 3.54 3.62 8.36
C SER A 27 4.02 3.59 9.81
N VAL A 28 3.65 2.56 10.56
CA VAL A 28 4.01 2.40 11.97
C VAL A 28 5.51 2.12 12.11
N VAL A 29 6.00 1.12 11.39
CA VAL A 29 7.39 0.67 11.50
C VAL A 29 8.37 1.76 11.06
N VAL A 30 8.11 2.42 9.93
CA VAL A 30 8.97 3.50 9.41
C VAL A 30 8.91 4.71 10.32
N PHE A 31 7.72 5.09 10.81
CA PHE A 31 7.61 6.20 11.75
C PHE A 31 8.39 5.94 13.04
N LEU A 32 8.21 4.76 13.65
CA LEU A 32 8.94 4.39 14.87
C LEU A 32 10.45 4.36 14.62
N SER A 33 10.90 3.85 13.47
CA SER A 33 12.33 3.86 13.09
C SER A 33 12.88 5.29 12.97
N VAL A 34 12.16 6.18 12.29
CA VAL A 34 12.57 7.58 12.15
C VAL A 34 12.62 8.28 13.51
N VAL A 35 11.62 8.11 14.37
CA VAL A 35 11.61 8.75 15.68
C VAL A 35 12.71 8.19 16.57
N HIS A 36 12.86 6.87 16.64
CA HIS A 36 13.90 6.24 17.45
C HIS A 36 15.30 6.65 16.99
N ARG A 37 15.57 6.66 15.68
CA ARG A 37 16.87 7.12 15.14
C ARG A 37 17.14 8.61 15.39
N ARG A 38 16.11 9.43 15.58
CA ARG A 38 16.27 10.87 15.80
C ARG A 38 16.32 11.28 17.27
N TYR A 39 15.82 10.44 18.18
CA TYR A 39 15.71 10.77 19.61
C TYR A 39 16.47 9.82 20.55
N ALA A 40 16.55 8.52 20.23
CA ALA A 40 17.13 7.51 21.12
C ALA A 40 18.57 7.12 20.74
N ASP A 41 19.07 7.60 19.60
CA ASP A 41 20.45 7.39 19.19
C ASP A 41 21.38 8.21 20.12
N PRO A 42 22.42 7.60 20.73
CA PRO A 42 23.36 8.28 21.63
C PRO A 42 24.02 9.54 21.03
N GLU A 43 24.12 9.61 19.69
CA GLU A 43 24.67 10.76 18.97
C GLU A 43 23.62 11.68 18.32
N SER A 44 22.38 11.65 18.79
CA SER A 44 21.32 12.44 18.16
C SER A 44 21.51 13.95 18.36
N VAL A 45 21.80 14.65 17.26
CA VAL A 45 21.94 16.12 17.19
C VAL A 45 20.70 16.85 17.73
N LEU A 46 19.52 16.25 17.61
CA LEU A 46 18.26 16.82 18.09
C LEU A 46 18.14 16.72 19.61
N ALA A 47 18.49 15.57 20.19
CA ALA A 47 18.53 15.42 21.64
C ALA A 47 19.63 16.30 22.23
N ASP A 48 20.82 16.37 21.61
CA ASP A 48 21.91 17.26 22.05
C ASP A 48 21.46 18.73 22.08
N LYS A 49 20.76 19.20 21.05
CA LYS A 49 20.24 20.57 21.01
C LYS A 49 19.13 20.81 22.02
N LEU A 50 18.23 19.85 22.21
CA LEU A 50 17.16 19.95 23.22
C LEU A 50 17.74 19.95 24.64
N ALA A 51 18.73 19.10 24.90
CA ALA A 51 19.45 19.04 26.16
C ALA A 51 20.19 20.35 26.45
N GLN A 52 20.89 20.91 25.46
CA GLN A 52 21.49 22.25 25.59
C GLN A 52 20.45 23.33 25.90
N LEU A 53 19.24 23.25 25.33
CA LEU A 53 18.17 24.22 25.54
C LEU A 53 17.58 24.15 26.96
N ILE A 54 17.56 22.96 27.57
CA ILE A 54 17.15 22.74 28.96
C ILE A 54 18.33 22.75 29.95
N GLY A 55 19.55 23.05 29.49
CA GLY A 55 20.76 23.08 30.31
C GLY A 55 21.27 21.71 30.78
N ALA A 56 20.84 20.62 30.14
CA ALA A 56 21.32 19.28 30.40
C ALA A 56 22.59 18.99 29.56
N GLU A 57 23.69 18.66 30.23
CA GLU A 57 24.92 18.17 29.58
C GLU A 57 24.82 16.65 29.30
N ARG A 58 25.62 16.13 28.35
CA ARG A 58 25.72 14.69 28.08
C ARG A 58 26.14 13.92 29.34
N ASP A 59 25.62 12.70 29.50
CA ASP A 59 25.88 11.79 30.63
C ASP A 59 25.36 12.25 32.00
N THR A 60 24.56 13.31 32.05
CA THR A 60 23.82 13.70 33.26
C THR A 60 22.60 12.79 33.48
N PRO A 61 22.11 12.60 34.72
CA PRO A 61 20.87 11.86 34.96
C PRO A 61 19.66 12.48 34.23
N THR A 62 19.70 13.79 33.98
CA THR A 62 18.75 14.51 33.12
C THR A 62 18.78 14.05 31.67
N TRP A 63 19.95 13.77 31.10
CA TRP A 63 20.09 13.24 29.74
C TRP A 63 19.46 11.84 29.60
N VAL A 64 19.72 10.96 30.56
CA VAL A 64 19.13 9.61 30.59
C VAL A 64 17.61 9.69 30.70
N SER A 65 17.08 10.55 31.58
CA SER A 65 15.63 10.76 31.69
C SER A 65 14.99 11.32 30.41
N LEU A 66 15.72 12.13 29.63
CA LEU A 66 15.26 12.64 28.35
C LEU A 66 15.14 11.52 27.30
N GLN A 67 16.10 10.57 27.31
CA GLN A 67 16.07 9.40 26.44
C GLN A 67 14.93 8.43 26.81
N ASP A 68 14.64 8.25 28.10
CA ASP A 68 13.53 7.40 28.56
C ASP A 68 12.15 7.91 28.12
N VAL A 69 11.99 9.24 28.03
CA VAL A 69 10.72 9.86 27.62
C VAL A 69 10.51 9.82 26.09
N ALA A 70 11.56 9.53 25.31
CA ALA A 70 11.48 9.47 23.85
C ALA A 70 10.50 8.39 23.34
N GLY A 71 10.44 7.24 24.01
CA GLY A 71 9.51 6.16 23.68
C GLY A 71 8.04 6.59 23.76
N PRO A 72 7.55 7.04 24.92
CA PRO A 72 6.20 7.58 25.07
C PRO A 72 5.89 8.75 24.13
N ILE A 73 6.82 9.69 23.94
CA ILE A 73 6.64 10.82 23.01
C ILE A 73 6.39 10.33 21.59
N SER A 74 7.11 9.30 21.13
CA SER A 74 6.94 8.75 19.79
C SER A 74 5.50 8.25 19.54
N LEU A 75 4.90 7.57 20.52
CA LEU A 75 3.52 7.09 20.42
C LEU A 75 2.53 8.24 20.39
N VAL A 76 2.73 9.28 21.21
CA VAL A 76 1.88 10.47 21.21
C VAL A 76 1.96 11.21 19.87
N LEU A 77 3.16 11.36 19.30
CA LEU A 77 3.35 11.98 18.00
C LEU A 77 2.70 11.16 16.88
N LEU A 78 2.82 9.83 16.92
CA LEU A 78 2.15 8.94 15.96
C LEU A 78 0.63 9.11 16.04
N ALA A 79 0.07 9.08 17.24
CA ALA A 79 -1.37 9.29 17.47
C ALA A 79 -1.84 10.65 16.96
N ALA A 80 -1.05 11.70 17.20
CA ALA A 80 -1.33 13.05 16.73
C ALA A 80 -1.33 13.12 15.20
N ILE A 81 -0.36 12.51 14.53
CA ILE A 81 -0.30 12.47 13.06
C ILE A 81 -1.48 11.70 12.47
N ILE A 82 -1.84 10.54 13.02
CA ILE A 82 -2.99 9.75 12.56
C ILE A 82 -4.29 10.56 12.74
N TYR A 83 -4.46 11.20 13.90
CA TYR A 83 -5.61 12.07 14.16
C TYR A 83 -5.68 13.25 13.18
N LEU A 84 -4.56 13.94 12.95
CA LEU A 84 -4.47 15.02 11.97
C LEU A 84 -4.71 14.51 10.54
N GLY A 85 -4.30 13.28 10.23
CA GLY A 85 -4.59 12.59 8.98
C GLY A 85 -6.09 12.44 8.75
N PHE A 86 -6.81 11.84 9.71
CA PHE A 86 -8.28 11.74 9.63
C PHE A 86 -8.95 13.11 9.59
N ARG A 87 -8.46 14.09 10.36
CA ARG A 87 -9.02 15.43 10.38
C ARG A 87 -8.86 16.13 9.03
N THR A 88 -7.68 16.01 8.44
CA THR A 88 -7.38 16.59 7.13
C THR A 88 -8.18 15.88 6.04
N ALA A 89 -8.24 14.55 6.06
CA ALA A 89 -9.04 13.76 5.12
C ALA A 89 -10.54 14.11 5.20
N SER A 90 -11.07 14.32 6.41
CA SER A 90 -12.48 14.71 6.62
C SER A 90 -12.84 16.10 6.11
N ARG A 91 -11.83 16.97 5.91
CA ARG A 91 -12.00 18.37 5.50
C ARG A 91 -11.58 18.63 4.07
N ARG A 92 -10.74 17.76 3.50
CA ARG A 92 -10.34 17.87 2.10
C ARG A 92 -11.54 17.54 1.23
N LYS A 93 -11.84 18.46 0.31
CA LYS A 93 -12.68 18.16 -0.84
C LYS A 93 -11.95 17.07 -1.64
N LEU A 94 -12.48 15.86 -1.63
CA LEU A 94 -12.08 14.86 -2.62
C LEU A 94 -12.40 15.46 -3.98
N TRP A 95 -11.45 15.34 -4.91
CA TRP A 95 -11.48 15.88 -6.28
C TRP A 95 -12.88 16.23 -6.81
N ASN A 96 -13.06 17.49 -7.24
CA ASN A 96 -14.33 17.98 -7.78
C ASN A 96 -14.74 17.10 -8.96
N ARG A 97 -15.76 16.27 -8.74
CA ARG A 97 -16.28 15.36 -9.74
C ARG A 97 -17.28 16.18 -10.58
N GLY A 98 -16.99 16.35 -11.87
CA GLY A 98 -17.81 17.18 -12.78
C GLY A 98 -19.24 16.65 -12.99
N ASP A 99 -19.53 15.46 -12.47
CA ASP A 99 -20.82 14.76 -12.54
C ASP A 99 -21.79 15.14 -11.39
N GLU A 100 -21.45 16.14 -10.57
CA GLU A 100 -22.20 16.62 -9.41
C GLU A 100 -22.60 18.11 -9.49
N THR A 101 -22.71 18.65 -10.70
CA THR A 101 -23.33 19.95 -10.96
C THR A 101 -24.74 19.98 -10.34
N GLY A 102 -24.98 20.90 -9.39
CA GLY A 102 -26.27 21.09 -8.71
C GLY A 102 -26.37 20.53 -7.28
N LYS A 103 -25.42 19.69 -6.81
CA LYS A 103 -25.40 19.26 -5.40
C LYS A 103 -24.59 20.22 -4.54
N THR A 104 -25.11 20.56 -3.35
CA THR A 104 -24.35 21.37 -2.38
C THR A 104 -23.17 20.58 -1.84
N LEU A 105 -22.09 21.28 -1.47
CA LEU A 105 -20.83 20.69 -1.02
C LEU A 105 -20.99 19.70 0.16
N ALA A 106 -22.03 19.91 0.99
CA ALA A 106 -22.40 19.03 2.10
C ALA A 106 -23.10 17.73 1.65
N GLN A 107 -23.84 17.75 0.53
CA GLN A 107 -24.47 16.55 -0.05
C GLN A 107 -23.46 15.64 -0.76
N ILE A 108 -22.37 16.22 -1.25
CA ILE A 108 -21.29 15.51 -1.93
C ILE A 108 -20.31 14.91 -0.92
N HIS A 109 -19.84 15.71 0.03
CA HIS A 109 -18.74 15.31 0.92
C HIS A 109 -19.20 14.83 2.30
N GLY A 110 -20.49 14.92 2.60
CA GLY A 110 -21.00 14.76 3.96
C GLY A 110 -20.49 15.86 4.90
N GLU A 111 -21.02 15.91 6.11
CA GLU A 111 -20.47 16.79 7.13
C GLU A 111 -19.07 16.32 7.57
N PRO A 112 -18.12 17.25 7.81
CA PRO A 112 -16.80 16.88 8.29
C PRO A 112 -16.92 16.11 9.60
N LEU A 113 -16.13 15.05 9.74
CA LEU A 113 -16.15 14.21 10.92
C LEU A 113 -15.94 15.06 12.19
N SER A 114 -16.72 14.75 13.22
CA SER A 114 -16.57 15.38 14.53
C SER A 114 -15.23 14.98 15.17
N HIS A 115 -14.74 15.83 16.08
CA HIS A 115 -13.49 15.57 16.79
C HIS A 115 -13.50 14.20 17.50
N ALA A 116 -14.64 13.80 18.07
CA ALA A 116 -14.83 12.51 18.70
C ALA A 116 -14.66 11.34 17.72
N LYS A 117 -15.24 11.42 16.50
CA LYS A 117 -15.08 10.38 15.47
C LYS A 117 -13.64 10.28 14.97
N CYS A 118 -12.98 11.42 14.75
CA CYS A 118 -11.56 11.44 14.37
C CYS A 118 -10.67 10.79 15.44
N ALA A 119 -10.90 11.09 16.72
CA ALA A 119 -10.16 10.48 17.83
C ALA A 119 -10.45 8.98 17.96
N LEU A 120 -11.71 8.56 17.80
CA LEU A 120 -12.10 7.16 17.81
C LEU A 120 -11.41 6.38 16.67
N TYR A 121 -11.39 6.93 15.45
CA TYR A 121 -10.71 6.27 14.33
C TYR A 121 -9.21 6.24 14.52
N ALA A 122 -8.59 7.31 15.01
CA ALA A 122 -7.18 7.33 15.31
C ALA A 122 -6.79 6.28 16.36
N THR A 123 -7.57 6.16 17.44
CA THR A 123 -7.35 5.14 18.48
C THR A 123 -7.56 3.73 17.96
N ILE A 124 -8.62 3.46 17.20
CA ILE A 124 -8.84 2.15 16.55
C ILE A 124 -7.67 1.82 15.61
N THR A 125 -7.26 2.75 14.76
CA THR A 125 -6.13 2.55 13.84
C THR A 125 -4.83 2.27 14.61
N MET A 126 -4.60 2.97 15.72
CA MET A 126 -3.42 2.76 16.56
C MET A 126 -3.45 1.38 17.24
N LEU A 127 -4.60 0.94 17.74
CA LEU A 127 -4.77 -0.39 18.33
C LEU A 127 -4.62 -1.50 17.30
N VAL A 128 -5.18 -1.33 16.10
CA VAL A 128 -5.02 -2.28 14.99
C VAL A 128 -3.57 -2.33 14.52
N ALA A 129 -2.93 -1.18 14.36
CA ALA A 129 -1.51 -1.07 14.04
C ALA A 129 -0.65 -1.80 15.08
N TRP A 130 -0.86 -1.50 16.37
CA TRP A 130 -0.15 -2.15 17.46
C TRP A 130 -0.40 -3.66 17.48
N GLY A 131 -1.66 -4.08 17.36
CA GLY A 131 -2.04 -5.50 17.32
C GLY A 131 -1.42 -6.23 16.12
N LEU A 132 -1.39 -5.61 14.94
CA LEU A 132 -0.71 -6.14 13.77
C LEU A 132 0.80 -6.23 13.99
N THR A 133 1.41 -5.21 14.59
CA THR A 133 2.83 -5.25 14.92
C THR A 133 3.12 -6.38 15.93
N VAL A 134 2.33 -6.51 16.99
CA VAL A 134 2.49 -7.61 17.96
C VAL A 134 2.24 -8.98 17.32
N LEU A 135 1.26 -9.10 16.42
CA LEU A 135 0.97 -10.36 15.73
C LEU A 135 2.08 -10.76 14.76
N LEU A 136 2.67 -9.79 14.05
CA LEU A 136 3.73 -10.05 13.06
C LEU A 136 5.13 -10.15 13.68
N PHE A 137 5.40 -9.38 14.75
CA PHE A 137 6.74 -9.17 15.33
C PHE A 137 6.86 -9.61 16.79
N GLY A 138 5.76 -9.88 17.49
CA GLY A 138 5.72 -10.26 18.90
C GLY A 138 5.75 -9.12 19.90
N THR A 139 5.67 -9.44 21.19
CA THR A 139 5.79 -8.48 22.32
C THR A 139 7.20 -8.38 22.88
N GLY A 140 8.22 -8.76 22.09
CA GLY A 140 9.61 -8.71 22.53
C GLY A 140 10.01 -7.30 22.93
N LYS A 141 10.64 -7.14 24.11
CA LYS A 141 11.42 -5.93 24.41
C LYS A 141 12.40 -5.73 23.24
N VAL A 142 12.65 -4.48 22.85
CA VAL A 142 13.53 -4.10 21.73
C VAL A 142 14.96 -4.72 21.81
N GLU A 143 15.30 -5.32 22.94
CA GLU A 143 16.57 -6.02 23.23
C GLU A 143 16.52 -7.56 23.21
N GLN A 144 15.36 -8.23 23.03
CA GLN A 144 15.27 -9.69 23.10
C GLN A 144 14.54 -10.34 21.91
N TYR A 145 15.22 -11.32 21.33
CA TYR A 145 14.85 -12.12 20.17
C TYR A 145 13.90 -13.26 20.52
N GLU A 146 12.70 -13.02 21.04
CA GLU A 146 11.75 -14.13 21.29
C GLU A 146 10.70 -14.27 20.19
N CYS A 147 10.76 -15.41 19.50
CA CYS A 147 9.80 -15.85 18.50
C CYS A 147 8.44 -16.14 19.15
N ILE A 148 7.35 -15.65 18.56
CA ILE A 148 6.02 -16.21 18.80
C ILE A 148 5.92 -17.48 17.95
N GLU A 149 5.73 -18.67 18.55
CA GLU A 149 5.40 -19.87 17.77
C GLU A 149 3.89 -19.93 17.53
N LEU A 150 3.44 -19.60 16.31
CA LEU A 150 2.08 -19.90 15.88
C LEU A 150 2.01 -21.34 15.39
N ARG A 151 1.68 -22.28 16.30
CA ARG A 151 1.38 -23.67 15.94
C ARG A 151 -0.03 -23.75 15.33
N LEU A 152 -0.11 -23.71 14.00
CA LEU A 152 -1.29 -24.15 13.26
C LEU A 152 -1.16 -25.64 12.93
N ALA A 153 -2.02 -26.45 13.56
CA ALA A 153 -2.30 -27.84 13.19
C ALA A 153 -1.08 -28.75 12.93
N GLY A 154 -0.07 -28.72 13.81
CA GLY A 154 0.87 -29.83 14.02
C GLY A 154 1.98 -30.05 12.99
N GLU A 155 1.91 -29.47 11.78
CA GLU A 155 2.86 -29.81 10.70
C GLU A 155 3.65 -28.63 10.13
N TYR A 156 3.33 -27.38 10.51
CA TYR A 156 4.07 -26.19 10.08
C TYR A 156 4.44 -25.31 11.28
N SER A 157 5.72 -25.31 11.67
CA SER A 157 6.28 -24.30 12.58
C SER A 157 6.63 -23.05 11.78
N PHE A 158 5.72 -22.07 11.73
CA PHE A 158 6.09 -20.73 11.30
C PHE A 158 7.03 -20.12 12.36
N HIS A 159 8.32 -20.05 12.05
CA HIS A 159 9.27 -19.27 12.84
C HIS A 159 9.02 -17.78 12.57
N CYS A 160 8.07 -17.14 13.28
CA CYS A 160 7.95 -15.68 13.25
C CYS A 160 9.03 -15.05 14.14
N GLY A 161 9.86 -14.20 13.53
CA GLY A 161 10.52 -13.08 14.20
C GLY A 161 11.90 -13.32 14.79
N ARG A 162 12.92 -13.55 13.97
CA ARG A 162 14.31 -13.17 14.31
C ARG A 162 14.53 -11.71 13.91
N PHE A 163 13.98 -10.77 14.68
CA PHE A 163 14.33 -9.36 14.51
C PHE A 163 15.53 -9.03 15.41
N PRO A 164 16.62 -8.49 14.86
CA PRO A 164 17.78 -8.10 15.66
C PRO A 164 17.42 -6.93 16.58
N ALA A 165 18.16 -6.79 17.69
CA ALA A 165 17.99 -5.69 18.63
C ALA A 165 18.00 -4.32 17.92
N GLY A 166 17.13 -3.41 18.35
CA GLY A 166 16.95 -2.08 17.73
C GLY A 166 16.00 -2.04 16.53
N LEU A 167 16.12 -1.00 15.69
CA LEU A 167 15.21 -0.68 14.56
C LEU A 167 15.90 -0.71 13.18
N ALA A 168 17.08 -1.35 13.07
CA ALA A 168 17.82 -1.44 11.80
C ALA A 168 17.06 -2.23 10.71
N TRP A 169 16.19 -3.16 11.12
CA TRP A 169 15.33 -3.98 10.24
C TRP A 169 14.14 -3.21 9.66
N ALA A 170 13.79 -2.05 10.21
CA ALA A 170 12.60 -1.30 9.78
C ALA A 170 12.75 -0.73 8.37
N GLN A 171 13.94 -0.23 8.03
CA GLN A 171 14.24 0.30 6.70
C GLN A 171 14.14 -0.76 5.58
N PRO A 172 14.83 -1.91 5.65
CA PRO A 172 14.71 -2.95 4.64
C PRO A 172 13.29 -3.52 4.56
N LEU A 173 12.59 -3.68 5.69
CA LEU A 173 11.18 -4.09 5.68
C LEU A 173 10.29 -3.08 4.96
N GLY A 174 10.48 -1.78 5.19
CA GLY A 174 9.76 -0.72 4.49
C GLY A 174 9.94 -0.79 2.97
N LEU A 175 11.15 -1.11 2.50
CA LEU A 175 11.41 -1.32 1.07
C LEU A 175 10.68 -2.56 0.52
N ILE A 176 10.66 -3.67 1.26
CA ILE A 176 9.92 -4.88 0.89
C ILE A 176 8.42 -4.57 0.80
N LEU A 177 7.83 -3.92 1.80
CA LEU A 177 6.41 -3.57 1.80
C LEU A 177 6.08 -2.59 0.65
N THR A 178 6.97 -1.64 0.37
CA THR A 178 6.82 -0.71 -0.76
C THR A 178 6.80 -1.46 -2.10
N LEU A 179 7.68 -2.45 -2.28
CA LEU A 179 7.69 -3.32 -3.46
C LEU A 179 6.34 -4.01 -3.64
N TRP A 180 5.82 -4.62 -2.57
CA TRP A 180 4.54 -5.32 -2.60
C TRP A 180 3.37 -4.38 -2.89
N VAL A 181 3.32 -3.22 -2.24
CA VAL A 181 2.29 -2.19 -2.47
C VAL A 181 2.34 -1.68 -3.91
N ALA A 182 3.53 -1.44 -4.47
CA ALA A 182 3.67 -0.96 -5.84
C ALA A 182 3.15 -1.98 -6.87
N PHE A 183 3.53 -3.25 -6.74
CA PHE A 183 3.14 -4.29 -7.69
C PHE A 183 1.67 -4.69 -7.58
N LEU A 184 1.15 -4.86 -6.36
CA LEU A 184 -0.28 -5.11 -6.15
C LEU A 184 -1.12 -3.88 -6.52
N GLY A 185 -0.61 -2.67 -6.27
CA GLY A 185 -1.21 -1.41 -6.70
C GLY A 185 -1.34 -1.32 -8.21
N ALA A 186 -0.28 -1.64 -8.95
CA ALA A 186 -0.30 -1.70 -10.42
C ALA A 186 -1.29 -2.74 -10.95
N SER A 187 -1.37 -3.89 -10.28
CA SER A 187 -2.33 -4.96 -10.58
C SER A 187 -3.78 -4.48 -10.39
N MET A 188 -4.08 -3.79 -9.28
CA MET A 188 -5.40 -3.19 -9.01
C MET A 188 -5.74 -2.08 -10.02
N ALA A 189 -4.80 -1.20 -10.36
CA ALA A 189 -5.01 -0.15 -11.36
C ALA A 189 -5.32 -0.73 -12.76
N THR A 190 -4.72 -1.88 -13.09
CA THR A 190 -5.00 -2.61 -14.34
C THR A 190 -6.44 -3.11 -14.39
N LYS A 191 -6.98 -3.59 -13.26
CA LYS A 191 -8.40 -4.01 -13.18
C LYS A 191 -9.34 -2.85 -13.48
N ASP A 192 -9.04 -1.67 -12.94
CA ASP A 192 -9.87 -0.47 -13.11
C ASP A 192 -9.67 0.18 -14.49
N ASN A 193 -8.92 -0.48 -15.41
CA ASN A 193 -8.57 0.02 -16.73
C ASN A 193 -7.97 1.43 -16.71
N LEU A 194 -7.30 1.82 -15.61
CA LEU A 194 -6.56 3.08 -15.50
C LEU A 194 -5.25 3.06 -16.31
N HIS A 195 -5.12 2.11 -17.24
CA HIS A 195 -4.04 2.13 -18.19
C HIS A 195 -4.20 3.40 -19.02
N LEU A 196 -3.11 4.14 -19.21
CA LEU A 196 -3.06 5.35 -20.02
C LEU A 196 -3.42 5.00 -21.46
N ARG A 197 -4.72 4.90 -21.77
CA ARG A 197 -5.21 4.98 -23.12
C ARG A 197 -4.84 6.38 -23.56
N VAL A 198 -4.12 6.50 -24.67
CA VAL A 198 -3.95 7.79 -25.32
C VAL A 198 -5.31 8.13 -25.94
N GLU A 199 -6.23 8.59 -25.10
CA GLU A 199 -7.62 8.90 -25.44
C GLU A 199 -7.69 9.85 -26.64
N ALA A 200 -6.75 10.81 -26.71
CA ALA A 200 -6.59 11.75 -27.82
C ALA A 200 -6.37 11.06 -29.18
N VAL A 201 -5.65 9.94 -29.22
CA VAL A 201 -5.44 9.18 -30.47
C VAL A 201 -6.68 8.33 -30.74
N GLN A 202 -7.28 7.70 -29.72
CA GLN A 202 -8.46 6.84 -29.92
C GLN A 202 -9.66 7.63 -30.49
N GLN A 203 -9.89 8.86 -30.02
CA GLN A 203 -11.00 9.70 -30.50
C GLN A 203 -10.87 10.10 -31.99
N ALA A 204 -9.67 10.09 -32.56
CA ALA A 204 -9.44 10.44 -33.96
C ALA A 204 -9.65 9.26 -34.93
N LEU A 205 -9.82 8.03 -34.43
CA LEU A 205 -9.99 6.82 -35.25
C LEU A 205 -11.47 6.42 -35.41
N PRO A 206 -11.87 5.84 -36.55
CA PRO A 206 -13.22 5.27 -36.72
C PRO A 206 -13.44 4.06 -35.79
N GLU A 207 -14.67 3.84 -35.33
CA GLU A 207 -15.04 2.86 -34.28
C GLU A 207 -14.45 1.46 -34.47
N LYS A 208 -14.40 0.98 -35.73
CA LYS A 208 -13.82 -0.34 -36.05
C LYS A 208 -12.31 -0.40 -35.78
N LEU A 209 -11.58 0.67 -36.09
CA LEU A 209 -10.13 0.75 -35.82
C LEU A 209 -9.84 1.00 -34.33
N GLN A 210 -10.71 1.71 -33.61
CA GLN A 210 -10.59 1.86 -32.15
C GLN A 210 -10.64 0.50 -31.44
N ARG A 211 -11.56 -0.39 -31.85
CA ARG A 211 -11.66 -1.73 -31.26
C ARG A 211 -10.44 -2.60 -31.54
N ILE A 212 -9.91 -2.54 -32.78
CA ILE A 212 -8.73 -3.31 -33.18
C ILE A 212 -7.47 -2.78 -32.46
N SER A 213 -7.30 -1.46 -32.36
CA SER A 213 -6.15 -0.87 -31.67
C SER A 213 -6.17 -1.17 -30.17
N GLY A 214 -7.35 -1.14 -29.54
CA GLY A 214 -7.52 -1.53 -28.14
C GLY A 214 -7.20 -3.01 -27.90
N LEU A 215 -7.65 -3.90 -28.79
CA LEU A 215 -7.34 -5.32 -28.72
C LEU A 215 -5.83 -5.58 -28.90
N LEU A 216 -5.22 -4.98 -29.93
CA LEU A 216 -3.79 -5.14 -30.21
C LEU A 216 -2.94 -4.63 -29.04
N SER A 217 -3.27 -3.46 -28.50
CA SER A 217 -2.63 -2.91 -27.31
C SER A 217 -2.77 -3.85 -26.12
N GLY A 218 -3.97 -4.37 -25.85
CA GLY A 218 -4.20 -5.33 -24.76
C GLY A 218 -3.36 -6.61 -24.92
N VAL A 219 -3.27 -7.17 -26.13
CA VAL A 219 -2.47 -8.37 -26.43
C VAL A 219 -0.97 -8.09 -26.28
N LEU A 220 -0.48 -6.97 -26.82
CA LEU A 220 0.93 -6.57 -26.69
C LEU A 220 1.31 -6.34 -25.21
N THR A 221 0.46 -5.65 -24.46
CA THR A 221 0.70 -5.43 -23.03
C THR A 221 0.63 -6.76 -22.25
N ALA A 222 -0.30 -7.66 -22.57
CA ALA A 222 -0.34 -8.98 -21.94
C ALA A 222 0.94 -9.80 -22.22
N LEU A 223 1.42 -9.82 -23.46
CA LEU A 223 2.68 -10.49 -23.84
C LEU A 223 3.87 -9.89 -23.11
N PHE A 224 3.94 -8.56 -23.02
CA PHE A 224 4.98 -7.87 -22.28
C PHE A 224 4.94 -8.19 -20.77
N CYS A 225 3.74 -8.22 -20.17
CA CYS A 225 3.57 -8.65 -18.78
C CYS A 225 4.01 -10.11 -18.59
N LEU A 226 3.69 -11.03 -19.51
CA LEU A 226 4.15 -12.43 -19.43
C LEU A 226 5.68 -12.54 -19.55
N LEU A 227 6.31 -11.74 -20.42
CA LEU A 227 7.76 -11.66 -20.51
C LEU A 227 8.36 -11.20 -19.17
N LEU A 228 7.84 -10.14 -18.56
CA LEU A 228 8.30 -9.66 -17.26
C LEU A 228 8.02 -10.67 -16.13
N ALA A 229 6.90 -11.39 -16.18
CA ALA A 229 6.63 -12.48 -15.25
C ALA A 229 7.66 -13.60 -15.37
N TYR A 230 8.04 -13.98 -16.58
CA TYR A 230 9.09 -14.97 -16.82
C TYR A 230 10.46 -14.51 -16.31
N LEU A 231 10.85 -13.26 -16.61
CA LEU A 231 12.09 -12.67 -16.08
C LEU A 231 12.08 -12.61 -14.55
N GLY A 232 10.97 -12.18 -13.95
CA GLY A 232 10.78 -12.14 -12.50
C GLY A 232 10.88 -13.53 -11.86
N TYR A 233 10.26 -14.54 -12.48
CA TYR A 233 10.36 -15.92 -12.03
C TYR A 233 11.81 -16.43 -12.07
N ARG A 234 12.53 -16.20 -13.18
CA ARG A 234 13.96 -16.57 -13.29
C ARG A 234 14.80 -15.88 -12.23
N TYR A 235 14.55 -14.60 -11.95
CA TYR A 235 15.23 -13.86 -10.90
C TYR A 235 14.99 -14.47 -9.51
N VAL A 236 13.74 -14.82 -9.18
CA VAL A 236 13.38 -15.47 -7.91
C VAL A 236 14.11 -16.82 -7.74
N ILE A 237 14.18 -17.63 -8.80
CA ILE A 237 14.89 -18.93 -8.76
C ILE A 237 16.39 -18.73 -8.51
N VAL A 238 17.05 -17.80 -9.21
CA VAL A 238 18.47 -17.50 -8.97
C VAL A 238 18.72 -17.07 -7.52
N LYS A 239 17.82 -16.26 -6.94
CA LYS A 239 17.93 -15.83 -5.54
C LYS A 239 17.63 -16.95 -4.54
N HIS A 240 16.77 -17.89 -4.90
CA HIS A 240 16.55 -19.09 -4.09
C HIS A 240 17.78 -20.02 -4.12
N GLU A 241 18.39 -20.22 -5.28
CA GLU A 241 19.63 -21.00 -5.41
C GLU A 241 20.78 -20.37 -4.60
N GLU A 242 20.95 -19.05 -4.64
CA GLU A 242 21.93 -18.32 -3.81
C GLU A 242 21.71 -18.56 -2.31
N TYR A 243 20.45 -18.57 -1.85
CA TYR A 243 20.09 -18.87 -0.47
C TYR A 243 20.40 -20.33 -0.08
N VAL A 244 20.13 -21.28 -0.98
CA VAL A 244 20.41 -22.72 -0.74
C VAL A 244 21.91 -23.01 -0.73
N ILE A 245 22.67 -22.50 -1.71
CA ILE A 245 24.12 -22.71 -1.84
C ILE A 245 24.87 -22.16 -0.61
N SER A 246 24.38 -21.07 -0.04
CA SER A 246 24.94 -20.45 1.15
C SER A 246 24.48 -21.09 2.47
N ASN A 247 23.80 -22.25 2.43
CA ASN A 247 23.22 -22.92 3.60
C ASN A 247 22.31 -21.99 4.43
N GLY A 248 21.59 -21.09 3.77
CA GLY A 248 20.67 -20.14 4.41
C GLY A 248 21.32 -18.90 5.01
N LEU A 249 22.62 -18.67 4.79
CA LEU A 249 23.36 -17.52 5.32
C LEU A 249 23.54 -16.38 4.31
N GLY A 250 23.38 -16.64 3.01
CA GLY A 250 23.50 -15.68 1.92
C GLY A 250 22.15 -15.35 1.26
N GLY A 251 22.11 -14.32 0.42
CA GLY A 251 20.87 -13.89 -0.23
C GLY A 251 19.82 -13.31 0.74
N LEU A 252 20.26 -12.74 1.87
CA LEU A 252 19.43 -12.08 2.87
C LEU A 252 19.48 -10.56 2.72
N HIS A 253 18.39 -9.88 3.12
CA HIS A 253 18.39 -8.43 3.26
C HIS A 253 19.24 -8.00 4.47
N ASN A 254 19.92 -6.86 4.36
CA ASN A 254 20.73 -6.34 5.46
C ASN A 254 19.87 -6.04 6.69
N GLY A 255 20.22 -6.62 7.83
CA GLY A 255 19.52 -6.37 9.10
C GLY A 255 18.19 -7.11 9.28
N ILE A 256 17.80 -8.02 8.37
CA ILE A 256 16.59 -8.84 8.53
C ILE A 256 16.79 -10.24 7.93
N ALA A 257 16.37 -11.28 8.65
CA ALA A 257 16.49 -12.67 8.21
C ALA A 257 15.45 -13.08 7.14
N ILE A 258 15.10 -12.16 6.24
CA ILE A 258 14.21 -12.42 5.10
C ILE A 258 15.07 -12.61 3.85
N PRO A 259 14.95 -13.76 3.16
CA PRO A 259 15.62 -13.97 1.88
C PRO A 259 15.05 -13.09 0.75
N TYR A 260 15.91 -12.72 -0.20
CA TYR A 260 15.48 -11.92 -1.37
C TYR A 260 14.38 -12.61 -2.18
N PHE A 261 14.47 -13.94 -2.41
CA PHE A 261 13.49 -14.65 -3.24
C PHE A 261 12.06 -14.54 -2.69
N MET A 262 11.88 -14.56 -1.37
CA MET A 262 10.58 -14.38 -0.72
C MET A 262 10.04 -12.97 -0.93
N SER A 263 10.92 -11.96 -0.91
CA SER A 263 10.52 -10.56 -1.11
C SER A 263 10.08 -10.32 -2.56
N PHE A 264 10.80 -10.90 -3.52
CA PHE A 264 10.60 -10.67 -4.95
C PHE A 264 9.55 -11.57 -5.59
N ILE A 265 8.97 -12.54 -4.87
CA ILE A 265 7.91 -13.42 -5.41
C ILE A 265 6.67 -12.64 -5.86
N VAL A 266 6.43 -11.46 -5.30
CA VAL A 266 5.33 -10.57 -5.73
C VAL A 266 5.47 -10.13 -7.18
N VAL A 267 6.70 -10.05 -7.70
CA VAL A 267 6.96 -9.58 -9.07
C VAL A 267 6.37 -10.52 -10.13
N PRO A 268 6.76 -11.82 -10.19
CA PRO A 268 6.14 -12.73 -11.15
C PRO A 268 4.64 -12.88 -10.90
N VAL A 269 4.18 -12.93 -9.64
CA VAL A 269 2.76 -13.05 -9.31
C VAL A 269 1.96 -11.87 -9.86
N ALA A 270 2.38 -10.63 -9.58
CA ALA A 270 1.67 -9.43 -10.02
C ALA A 270 1.66 -9.31 -11.55
N TYR A 271 2.77 -9.59 -12.23
CA TYR A 271 2.81 -9.57 -13.70
C TYR A 271 1.95 -10.65 -14.34
N THR A 272 1.88 -11.86 -13.75
CA THR A 272 0.95 -12.90 -14.20
C THR A 272 -0.51 -12.49 -13.99
N LEU A 273 -0.84 -11.87 -12.87
CA LEU A 273 -2.19 -11.36 -12.60
C LEU A 273 -2.58 -10.24 -13.57
N MET A 274 -1.68 -9.29 -13.84
CA MET A 274 -1.88 -8.24 -14.83
C MET A 274 -2.07 -8.81 -16.23
N ALA A 275 -1.23 -9.77 -16.65
CA ALA A 275 -1.37 -10.45 -17.94
C ALA A 275 -2.74 -11.15 -18.06
N ALA A 276 -3.16 -11.88 -17.03
CA ALA A 276 -4.47 -12.55 -17.01
C ALA A 276 -5.63 -11.55 -17.13
N ARG A 277 -5.52 -10.37 -16.50
CA ARG A 277 -6.50 -9.29 -16.60
C ARG A 277 -6.56 -8.70 -18.01
N PHE A 278 -5.42 -8.42 -18.64
CA PHE A 278 -5.39 -7.94 -20.01
C PHE A 278 -5.95 -8.95 -21.01
N VAL A 279 -5.67 -10.24 -20.83
CA VAL A 279 -6.27 -11.31 -21.64
C VAL A 279 -7.79 -11.35 -21.43
N GLY A 280 -8.26 -11.27 -20.17
CA GLY A 280 -9.69 -11.22 -19.85
C GLY A 280 -10.41 -10.03 -20.50
N LEU A 281 -9.79 -8.85 -20.47
CA LEU A 281 -10.30 -7.64 -21.12
C LEU A 281 -10.30 -7.77 -22.65
N GLY A 282 -9.26 -8.35 -23.23
CA GLY A 282 -9.20 -8.63 -24.67
C GLY A 282 -10.30 -9.57 -25.14
N VAL A 283 -10.60 -10.63 -24.38
CA VAL A 283 -11.68 -11.58 -24.67
C VAL A 283 -13.07 -10.90 -24.57
N LEU A 284 -13.28 -10.05 -23.56
CA LEU A 284 -14.53 -9.28 -23.44
C LEU A 284 -14.69 -8.28 -24.59
N SER A 285 -13.61 -7.62 -25.00
CA SER A 285 -13.59 -6.68 -26.13
C SER A 285 -13.98 -7.35 -27.45
N LEU A 286 -13.47 -8.56 -27.70
CA LEU A 286 -13.80 -9.37 -28.88
C LEU A 286 -15.27 -9.79 -28.92
N ARG A 287 -15.90 -10.05 -27.76
CA ARG A 287 -17.32 -10.42 -27.65
C ARG A 287 -18.25 -9.22 -27.71
N GLY A 288 -17.70 -8.01 -27.67
CA GLY A 288 -18.45 -6.76 -27.65
C GLY A 288 -19.20 -6.45 -26.37
N GLU A 289 -18.93 -7.20 -25.30
CA GLU A 289 -19.43 -6.96 -23.94
C GLU A 289 -18.45 -6.07 -23.15
N LEU A 290 -18.02 -4.95 -23.75
CA LEU A 290 -17.20 -3.98 -23.03
C LEU A 290 -18.09 -3.34 -21.95
N GLU A 291 -17.94 -3.82 -20.72
CA GLU A 291 -18.46 -3.16 -19.54
C GLU A 291 -17.78 -1.78 -19.50
N GLN A 292 -18.56 -0.71 -19.69
CA GLN A 292 -18.04 0.65 -19.75
C GLN A 292 -17.22 0.91 -18.48
N THR A 293 -16.00 1.39 -18.67
CA THR A 293 -15.06 1.64 -17.56
C THR A 293 -15.67 2.68 -16.61
N PRO A 294 -15.40 2.67 -15.29
CA PRO A 294 -15.85 3.75 -14.40
C PRO A 294 -15.44 5.17 -14.88
N ALA A 295 -14.33 5.26 -15.63
CA ALA A 295 -13.91 6.47 -16.33
C ALA A 295 -14.78 6.79 -17.56
N GLU A 296 -15.10 5.80 -18.41
CA GLU A 296 -16.01 5.99 -19.56
C GLU A 296 -17.46 6.29 -19.11
N LEU A 297 -17.96 5.64 -18.06
CA LEU A 297 -19.25 5.96 -17.42
C LEU A 297 -19.27 7.38 -16.82
N ARG A 298 -18.11 7.91 -16.42
CA ARG A 298 -17.97 9.30 -15.96
C ARG A 298 -18.08 10.28 -17.13
N ASP A 299 -17.54 9.92 -18.29
CA ASP A 299 -17.49 10.79 -19.47
C ASP A 299 -18.76 10.66 -20.36
N LEU A 300 -19.56 9.60 -20.18
CA LEU A 300 -20.84 9.35 -20.86
C LEU A 300 -22.06 10.05 -20.21
N LYS A 301 -21.87 10.78 -19.11
CA LYS A 301 -22.96 11.52 -18.48
C LYS A 301 -23.31 12.71 -19.39
N PRO A 302 -24.56 12.83 -19.90
CA PRO A 302 -24.90 13.89 -20.84
C PRO A 302 -24.84 15.24 -20.13
N THR A 303 -24.11 16.19 -20.74
CA THR A 303 -24.10 17.62 -20.40
C THR A 303 -25.43 18.31 -20.77
N ASP A 304 -26.42 17.57 -21.28
CA ASP A 304 -27.68 18.12 -21.78
C ASP A 304 -28.83 17.82 -20.83
N ALA A 305 -28.81 18.43 -19.64
CA ALA A 305 -29.98 18.50 -18.76
C ALA A 305 -30.23 19.92 -18.23
N ASP A 306 -29.65 20.94 -18.87
CA ASP A 306 -29.83 22.36 -18.50
C ASP A 306 -30.31 23.22 -19.71
N GLY A 307 -31.05 22.60 -20.65
CA GLY A 307 -31.42 23.24 -21.91
C GLY A 307 -32.89 23.18 -22.33
N ALA A 308 -33.82 22.78 -21.47
CA ALA A 308 -35.24 22.76 -21.84
C ALA A 308 -36.16 22.85 -20.61
N GLU A 309 -36.54 24.07 -20.24
CA GLU A 309 -37.88 24.46 -19.75
C GLU A 309 -37.86 25.94 -19.34
N GLU A 310 -37.67 26.84 -20.31
CA GLU A 310 -38.21 28.20 -20.27
C GLU A 310 -38.89 28.46 -21.63
N ASP A 311 -40.02 27.80 -21.86
CA ASP A 311 -41.07 28.33 -22.72
C ASP A 311 -42.42 27.68 -22.36
N GLY A 312 -43.36 28.47 -21.84
CA GLY A 312 -44.77 28.06 -21.74
C GLY A 312 -45.46 28.26 -20.38
N GLN A 313 -46.14 29.42 -20.28
CA GLN A 313 -47.22 29.84 -19.36
C GLN A 313 -46.86 30.52 -18.04
#